data_AF-A0A9D6ENY7-F1
#
_entry.id   AF-A0A9D6ENY7-F1
#
_cell.length_a   1.000
_cell.length_b   1.000
_cell.length_c   1.000
_cell.angle_alpha   90.00
_cell.angle_beta   90.00
_cell.angle_gamma   90.00
#
_symmetry.space_group_name_H-M   'P 1'
#
loop_
_entity.id
_entity.type
_entity.pdbx_description
1 polymer ?
#
loop_
_entity_poly.entity_id
_entity_poly.type
_entity_poly.pdbx_seq_one_letter_code
_entity_poly.pdbx_strand_id
1 'polypeptide(L)'
;MAIQIRVAKDMGRASGPMTLDEFHARFPEVPRDLREESVLAQYVEAFGHLLRLAQKPSPCMMREGGGDAPHQFYLRLVNDLAIYGIGLATRDRTLARLRATLEEYRKQPATFACTLVPRRAPGAPRPGCA
;
A
#
# COMPACT_ATOMS: atom_id res chain seq x y z
N MET A 1 -5.44 11.62 48.65
CA MET A 1 -4.79 11.75 47.33
C MET A 1 -4.95 10.43 46.60
N ALA A 2 -5.67 10.40 45.49
CA ALA A 2 -5.63 9.29 44.53
C ALA A 2 -6.05 9.85 43.16
N ILE A 3 -5.07 10.05 42.29
CA ILE A 3 -5.23 10.53 40.92
C ILE A 3 -5.78 9.37 40.10
N GLN A 4 -7.04 9.46 39.69
CA GLN A 4 -7.63 8.52 38.73
C GLN A 4 -7.35 9.07 37.33
N ILE A 5 -6.29 8.54 36.72
CA ILE A 5 -5.87 8.88 35.35
C ILE A 5 -6.97 8.36 34.40
N ARG A 6 -7.71 9.29 33.79
CA ARG A 6 -8.57 8.99 32.64
C ARG A 6 -7.66 8.63 31.47
N VAL A 7 -7.37 7.34 31.30
CA VAL A 7 -6.85 6.84 30.03
C VAL A 7 -8.01 6.87 29.05
N ALA A 8 -8.18 8.02 28.40
CA ALA A 8 -8.87 8.10 27.12
C ALA A 8 -8.08 7.21 26.16
N LYS A 9 -8.52 5.97 26.05
CA LYS A 9 -8.09 5.07 24.99
C LYS A 9 -8.71 5.62 23.71
N ASP A 10 -8.05 6.62 23.14
CA ASP A 10 -8.19 6.97 21.74
C ASP A 10 -7.65 5.76 20.98
N MET A 11 -8.53 4.77 20.82
CA MET A 11 -8.33 3.68 19.90
C MET A 11 -8.49 4.33 18.53
N GLY A 12 -7.38 4.91 18.05
CA GLY A 12 -7.26 5.68 16.83
C GLY A 12 -7.99 4.99 15.70
N ARG A 13 -9.26 5.37 15.55
CA ARG A 13 -10.05 5.06 14.38
C ARG A 13 -9.45 6.01 13.34
N ALA A 14 -8.47 5.54 12.58
CA ALA A 14 -8.18 6.09 11.27
C ALA A 14 -9.39 5.76 10.36
N SER A 15 -10.55 6.31 10.71
CA SER A 15 -11.89 5.99 10.24
C SER A 15 -12.34 6.98 9.19
N GLY A 16 -11.42 7.33 8.31
CA GLY A 16 -11.71 8.12 7.12
C GLY A 16 -10.99 7.50 5.95
N PRO A 17 -11.58 7.55 4.74
CA PRO A 17 -10.88 7.20 3.51
C PRO A 17 -9.55 7.97 3.48
N MET A 18 -8.49 7.28 3.09
CA MET A 18 -7.19 7.94 2.89
C MET A 18 -7.39 9.02 1.83
N THR A 19 -6.86 10.22 2.08
CA THR A 19 -6.97 11.30 1.10
C THR A 19 -5.83 11.21 0.09
N LEU A 20 -6.04 11.76 -1.12
CA LEU A 20 -4.96 11.88 -2.11
C LEU A 20 -3.77 12.69 -1.57
N ASP A 21 -4.03 13.69 -0.72
CA ASP A 21 -2.98 14.51 -0.12
C ASP A 21 -2.14 13.68 0.87
N GLU A 22 -2.79 12.89 1.73
CA GLU A 22 -2.12 11.93 2.63
C GLU A 22 -1.27 10.91 1.83
N PHE A 23 -1.78 10.45 0.69
CA PHE A 23 -1.08 9.53 -0.20
C PHE A 23 0.19 10.13 -0.81
N HIS A 24 0.10 11.34 -1.39
CA HIS A 24 1.29 12.00 -1.95
C HIS A 24 2.29 12.43 -0.88
N ALA A 25 1.84 12.82 0.32
CA ALA A 25 2.73 13.14 1.43
C ALA A 25 3.55 11.92 1.87
N ARG A 26 2.94 10.74 1.82
CA ARG A 26 3.59 9.48 2.20
C ARG A 26 4.45 8.88 1.08
N PHE A 27 4.05 9.08 -0.16
CA PHE A 27 4.73 8.55 -1.35
C PHE A 27 5.06 9.68 -2.33
N PRO A 28 6.12 10.47 -2.06
CA PRO A 28 6.51 11.60 -2.92
C PRO A 28 7.03 11.15 -4.30
N GLU A 29 7.34 9.87 -4.46
CA GLU A 29 7.70 9.24 -5.73
C GLU A 29 6.54 9.14 -6.73
N VAL A 30 5.27 9.27 -6.28
CA VAL A 30 4.13 9.25 -7.19
C VAL A 30 3.92 10.64 -7.80
N PRO A 31 4.02 10.80 -9.12
CA PRO A 31 3.91 12.10 -9.77
C PRO A 31 2.50 12.67 -9.62
N ARG A 32 2.43 13.98 -9.41
CA ARG A 32 1.17 14.73 -9.22
C ARG A 32 0.28 14.75 -10.47
N ASP A 33 0.82 14.43 -11.65
CA ASP A 33 0.05 14.29 -12.90
C ASP A 33 -1.07 13.24 -12.80
N LEU A 34 -0.86 12.19 -12.00
CA LEU A 34 -1.88 11.16 -11.76
C LEU A 34 -2.97 11.62 -10.78
N ARG A 35 -2.78 12.75 -10.08
CA ARG A 35 -3.75 13.28 -9.10
C ARG A 35 -5.04 13.73 -9.77
N GLU A 36 -4.96 14.22 -11.01
CA GLU A 36 -6.11 14.66 -11.79
C GLU A 36 -6.96 13.48 -12.30
N GLU A 37 -6.40 12.27 -12.26
CA GLU A 37 -7.07 11.07 -12.73
C GLU A 37 -8.04 10.52 -11.66
N SER A 38 -9.34 10.46 -11.99
CA SER A 38 -10.38 9.95 -11.08
C SER A 38 -10.18 8.48 -10.70
N VAL A 39 -9.38 7.72 -11.46
CA VAL A 39 -9.04 6.34 -11.11
C VAL A 39 -8.11 6.30 -9.89
N LEU A 40 -7.20 7.26 -9.73
CA LEU A 40 -6.30 7.31 -8.58
C LEU A 40 -7.08 7.66 -7.31
N ALA A 41 -8.05 8.59 -7.41
CA ALA A 41 -8.93 8.92 -6.29
C ALA A 41 -9.68 7.68 -5.76
N GLN A 42 -10.32 6.92 -6.67
CA GLN A 42 -11.01 5.67 -6.33
C GLN A 42 -10.05 4.61 -5.78
N TYR A 43 -8.82 4.56 -6.29
CA TYR A 43 -7.79 3.65 -5.81
C TYR A 43 -7.39 3.94 -4.37
N VAL A 44 -7.11 5.21 -4.04
CA VAL A 44 -6.72 5.61 -2.68
C VAL A 44 -7.89 5.46 -1.71
N GLU A 45 -9.13 5.72 -2.15
CA GLU A 45 -10.32 5.48 -1.34
C GLU A 45 -10.49 3.99 -1.02
N ALA A 46 -10.40 3.11 -2.02
CA ALA A 46 -10.57 1.67 -1.86
C ALA A 46 -9.45 1.03 -1.02
N PHE A 47 -8.20 1.38 -1.30
CA PHE A 47 -7.03 0.74 -0.71
C PHE A 47 -6.40 1.54 0.43
N GLY A 48 -6.99 2.66 0.85
CA GLY A 48 -6.40 3.56 1.84
C GLY A 48 -5.95 2.87 3.14
N HIS A 49 -6.71 1.87 3.59
CA HIS A 49 -6.36 1.05 4.75
C HIS A 49 -5.08 0.21 4.52
N LEU A 50 -4.91 -0.37 3.33
CA LEU A 50 -3.70 -1.12 2.95
C LEU A 50 -2.52 -0.18 2.66
N LEU A 51 -2.76 0.97 2.03
CA LEU A 51 -1.74 1.98 1.73
C LEU A 51 -1.15 2.59 3.01
N ARG A 52 -1.95 2.74 4.07
CA ARG A 52 -1.48 3.12 5.41
C ARG A 52 -0.60 2.05 6.08
N LEU A 53 -0.78 0.78 5.72
CA LEU A 53 0.09 -0.31 6.17
C LEU A 53 1.31 -0.49 5.25
N ALA A 54 1.22 -0.06 4.00
CA ALA A 54 2.26 -0.25 3.00
C ALA A 54 3.56 0.47 3.39
N GLN A 55 4.64 -0.29 3.54
CA GLN A 55 5.95 0.24 3.90
C GLN A 55 6.93 0.00 2.75
N LYS A 56 7.67 1.04 2.37
CA LYS A 56 8.69 0.94 1.32
C LYS A 56 9.81 0.03 1.82
N PRO A 57 10.08 -1.12 1.17
CA PRO A 57 11.16 -2.00 1.61
C PRO A 57 12.50 -1.33 1.38
N SER A 58 13.41 -1.51 2.33
CA SER A 58 14.81 -1.15 2.14
C SER A 58 15.47 -2.10 1.14
N PRO A 59 16.53 -1.67 0.43
CA PRO A 59 17.20 -2.48 -0.61
C PRO A 59 17.66 -3.86 -0.11
N CYS A 60 18.09 -3.96 1.15
CA CYS A 60 18.51 -5.24 1.75
C CYS A 60 17.33 -6.21 1.93
N MET A 61 16.14 -5.72 2.30
CA MET A 61 14.95 -6.57 2.49
C MET A 61 14.34 -7.08 1.18
N MET A 62 14.50 -6.36 0.07
CA MET A 62 14.08 -6.86 -1.24
C MET A 62 14.87 -8.11 -1.65
N ARG A 63 16.15 -8.20 -1.24
CA ARG A 63 17.06 -9.30 -1.58
C ARG A 63 16.75 -10.60 -0.83
N GLU A 64 16.08 -10.50 0.32
CA GLU A 64 15.73 -11.63 1.20
C GLU A 64 14.32 -12.22 0.96
N GLY A 65 13.70 -11.93 -0.18
CA GLY A 65 12.40 -12.51 -0.55
C GLY A 65 11.19 -11.64 -0.24
N GLY A 66 11.38 -10.32 -0.13
CA GLY A 66 10.28 -9.36 -0.25
C GLY A 66 9.56 -8.99 1.06
N GLY A 67 10.21 -9.16 2.21
CA GLY A 67 9.75 -8.61 3.50
C GLY A 67 8.35 -9.06 3.97
N ASP A 68 7.92 -8.52 5.11
CA ASP A 68 6.59 -8.77 5.66
C ASP A 68 5.45 -8.23 4.78
N ALA A 69 4.20 -8.62 5.10
CA ALA A 69 3.00 -8.18 4.39
C ALA A 69 2.92 -6.66 4.07
N PRO A 70 3.32 -5.73 4.99
CA PRO A 70 3.46 -4.30 4.70
C PRO A 70 4.30 -3.97 3.45
N HIS A 71 5.40 -4.68 3.22
CA HIS A 71 6.29 -4.46 2.08
C HIS A 71 5.69 -4.97 0.79
N GLN A 72 5.00 -6.11 0.85
CA GLN A 72 4.28 -6.69 -0.28
C GLN A 72 3.14 -5.76 -0.73
N PHE A 73 2.45 -5.10 0.20
CA PHE A 73 1.45 -4.08 -0.15
C PHE A 73 2.06 -2.90 -0.89
N TYR A 74 3.24 -2.43 -0.49
CA TYR A 74 3.96 -1.40 -1.25
C TYR A 74 4.34 -1.89 -2.66
N LEU A 75 4.93 -3.09 -2.75
CA LEU A 75 5.36 -3.68 -4.02
C LEU A 75 4.21 -3.94 -5.00
N ARG A 76 3.00 -4.21 -4.50
CA ARG A 76 1.83 -4.45 -5.35
C ARG A 76 1.01 -3.20 -5.65
N LEU A 77 0.87 -2.28 -4.70
CA LEU A 77 -0.06 -1.15 -4.82
C LEU A 77 0.64 0.17 -5.20
N VAL A 78 1.89 0.36 -4.78
CA VAL A 78 2.62 1.63 -4.93
C VAL A 78 3.75 1.53 -5.95
N ASN A 79 4.38 0.38 -6.09
CA ASN A 79 5.57 0.21 -6.94
C ASN A 79 5.32 0.56 -8.41
N ASP A 80 4.17 0.22 -8.99
CA ASP A 80 3.84 0.61 -10.36
C ASP A 80 3.72 2.12 -10.55
N LEU A 81 3.15 2.81 -9.55
CA LEU A 81 3.05 4.27 -9.52
C LEU A 81 4.44 4.91 -9.36
N ALA A 82 5.31 4.31 -8.54
CA ALA A 82 6.68 4.73 -8.35
C ALA A 82 7.53 4.54 -9.62
N ILE A 83 7.37 3.40 -10.32
CA ILE A 83 8.02 3.09 -11.61
C ILE A 83 7.59 4.11 -12.68
N TYR A 84 6.31 4.49 -12.71
CA TYR A 84 5.83 5.58 -13.55
C TYR A 84 6.48 6.92 -13.19
N GLY A 85 6.60 7.23 -11.89
CA GLY A 85 7.24 8.46 -11.40
C GLY A 85 8.71 8.63 -11.82
N ILE A 86 9.44 7.52 -11.99
CA ILE A 86 10.83 7.53 -12.49
C ILE A 86 10.92 7.38 -14.02
N GLY A 87 9.79 7.40 -14.74
CA GLY A 87 9.74 7.37 -16.21
C GLY A 87 9.95 5.99 -16.83
N LEU A 88 9.86 4.90 -16.05
CA LEU A 88 10.04 3.52 -16.55
C LEU A 88 8.73 2.86 -17.01
N ALA A 89 7.58 3.49 -16.78
CA ALA A 89 6.27 3.04 -17.27
C ALA A 89 5.54 4.18 -17.97
N THR A 90 4.58 3.86 -18.85
CA THR A 90 3.73 4.84 -19.53
C THR A 90 2.45 5.10 -18.72
N ARG A 91 1.87 6.30 -18.88
CA ARG A 91 0.66 6.73 -18.18
C ARG A 91 -0.50 5.75 -18.41
N ASP A 92 -0.81 5.46 -19.67
CA ASP A 92 -1.89 4.52 -20.05
C ASP A 92 -1.70 3.14 -19.45
N ARG A 93 -0.47 2.60 -19.44
CA ARG A 93 -0.20 1.29 -18.86
C ARG A 93 -0.44 1.28 -17.35
N THR A 94 0.00 2.32 -16.66
CA THR A 94 -0.23 2.51 -15.22
C THR A 94 -1.72 2.62 -14.92
N LEU A 95 -2.47 3.41 -15.68
CA LEU A 95 -3.92 3.57 -15.53
C LEU A 95 -4.70 2.29 -15.81
N ALA A 96 -4.34 1.56 -16.88
CA ALA A 96 -4.94 0.26 -17.19
C ALA A 96 -4.72 -0.75 -16.05
N ARG A 97 -3.53 -0.76 -15.47
CA ARG A 97 -3.20 -1.64 -14.35
C ARG A 97 -3.93 -1.26 -13.06
N LEU A 98 -4.06 0.03 -12.76
CA LEU A 98 -4.88 0.54 -11.64
C LEU A 98 -6.34 0.11 -11.78
N ARG A 99 -6.91 0.25 -12.99
CA ARG A 99 -8.29 -0.17 -13.28
C ARG A 99 -8.48 -1.68 -13.08
N ALA A 100 -7.60 -2.50 -13.64
CA ALA A 100 -7.65 -3.96 -13.47
C ALA A 100 -7.59 -4.38 -12.00
N THR A 101 -6.73 -3.71 -11.21
CA THR A 101 -6.60 -3.95 -9.77
C THR A 101 -7.88 -3.58 -9.02
N LEU A 102 -8.51 -2.45 -9.36
CA LEU A 102 -9.79 -2.03 -8.79
C LEU A 102 -10.94 -2.99 -9.15
N GLU A 103 -10.96 -3.49 -10.38
CA GLU A 103 -11.95 -4.50 -10.80
C GLU A 103 -11.77 -5.81 -10.04
N GLU A 104 -10.53 -6.26 -9.85
CA GLU A 104 -10.24 -7.45 -9.05
C GLU A 104 -10.65 -7.28 -7.58
N TYR A 105 -10.34 -6.12 -7.00
CA TYR A 105 -10.80 -5.78 -5.65
C TYR A 105 -12.33 -5.74 -5.55
N ARG A 106 -13.02 -5.15 -6.53
CA ARG A 106 -14.49 -5.14 -6.58
C ARG A 106 -15.11 -6.53 -6.62
N LYS A 107 -14.44 -7.49 -7.27
CA LYS A 107 -14.90 -8.89 -7.31
C LYS A 107 -14.79 -9.55 -5.94
N GLN A 108 -13.73 -9.27 -5.18
CA GLN A 108 -13.47 -9.96 -3.90
C GLN A 108 -12.79 -9.04 -2.86
N PRO A 109 -13.48 -8.04 -2.30
CA PRO A 109 -12.85 -7.04 -1.44
C PRO A 109 -12.34 -7.63 -0.12
N ALA A 110 -13.02 -8.65 0.41
CA ALA A 110 -12.68 -9.28 1.69
C ALA A 110 -11.41 -10.14 1.63
N THR A 111 -11.11 -10.75 0.48
CA THR A 111 -9.96 -11.66 0.31
C THR A 111 -8.81 -11.03 -0.47
N PHE A 112 -9.01 -9.87 -1.08
CA PHE A 112 -7.99 -9.19 -1.89
C PHE A 112 -6.69 -8.93 -1.11
N ALA A 113 -6.77 -8.54 0.17
CA ALA A 113 -5.59 -8.37 0.99
C ALA A 113 -4.76 -9.66 1.12
N CYS A 114 -5.42 -10.83 1.10
CA CYS A 114 -4.78 -12.14 1.12
C CYS A 114 -4.19 -12.57 -0.23
N THR A 115 -4.65 -12.00 -1.36
CA THR A 115 -4.07 -12.25 -2.69
C THR A 115 -2.86 -11.37 -2.97
N LEU A 116 -2.76 -10.22 -2.32
CA LEU A 116 -1.62 -9.29 -2.44
C LEU A 116 -0.34 -9.82 -1.82
N VAL A 117 -0.44 -10.58 -0.72
CA VAL A 117 0.72 -11.21 -0.08
C VAL A 117 0.95 -12.57 -0.74
N PRO A 118 2.07 -12.78 -1.44
CA PRO A 118 2.36 -14.10 -2.00
C PRO A 118 2.37 -15.13 -0.86
N ARG A 119 1.64 -16.23 -1.05
CA ARG A 119 1.66 -17.36 -0.10
C ARG A 119 3.11 -17.81 0.03
N ARG A 120 3.69 -17.62 1.22
CA ARG A 120 5.02 -18.11 1.54
C ARG A 120 5.02 -19.62 1.28
N ALA A 121 5.89 -20.08 0.39
CA ALA A 121 6.01 -21.51 0.13
C ALA A 121 6.34 -22.24 1.45
N PRO A 122 5.71 -23.39 1.74
CA PRO A 122 6.07 -24.18 2.91
C PRO A 122 7.57 -24.50 2.86
N GLY A 123 8.36 -23.99 3.81
CA GLY A 123 9.81 -24.21 3.88
C GLY A 123 10.71 -23.01 3.47
N ALA A 124 10.15 -21.83 3.16
CA ALA A 124 11.00 -20.67 2.90
C ALA A 124 11.82 -20.27 4.15
N PRO A 125 13.16 -20.14 4.05
CA PRO A 125 14.00 -19.81 5.19
C PRO A 125 13.56 -18.50 5.85
N ARG A 126 13.76 -18.42 7.17
CA ARG A 126 13.61 -17.17 7.90
C ARG A 126 14.74 -16.24 7.44
N PRO A 127 14.48 -14.98 7.03
CA PRO A 127 15.54 -13.99 6.97
C PRO A 127 15.95 -13.73 8.41
N GLY A 128 16.96 -14.46 8.86
CA GLY A 128 17.63 -14.28 10.12
C GLY A 128 18.97 -13.64 9.82
N CYS A 129 19.20 -12.45 10.39
CA CYS A 129 20.49 -11.77 10.35
C CYS A 129 21.63 -12.74 10.71
N ALA A 130 22.70 -12.71 9.91
CA ALA A 130 23.99 -13.32 10.22
C ALA A 130 24.79 -12.44 11.16
#